data_AF-A0A7C7T7E6-F1
#
_entry.id   AF-A0A7C7T7E6-F1
#
_cell.length_a   1.000
_cell.length_b   1.000
_cell.length_c   1.000
_cell.angle_alpha   90.00
_cell.angle_beta   90.00
_cell.angle_gamma   90.00
#
_symmetry.space_group_name_H-M   'P 1'
#
loop_
_entity.id
_entity.type
_entity.pdbx_description
1 polymer ?
#
loop_
_entity_poly.entity_id
_entity_poly.type
_entity_poly.pdbx_seq_one_letter_code
_entity_poly.pdbx_strand_id
1 'polypeptide(L)'
;MDDIFQNHLSAEDLQSFLEGKLSDTKHSKVEKHLELCRYCSAELGAWQPLFSKLGGLEVKEPQKGFQERVMAGVHLPVPIPLAARIRARVSGLISGVRDSHISNDRLQEHLAGSLSARQVGRIQAHLGSCEACASQAKAWQAVFSRLDKLDRLELNAGFADRVMEGVKLSTRPTSGASEQVWGWAALWDAVFVPKTSRAWGVLAAGGVTPALALGFIVYLIFSYTLLTPGTLATYSWWQMTDVLAWAGTGLTGLVIESGLVLEVYNFFRSVTDVMSTRVALGALGLYSVGIVFALPVIYKQLIVTRTSSH
;
A
#
# COMPACT_ATOMS: atom_id res chain seq x y z
N MET A 1 -13.87 32.29 4.79
CA MET A 1 -14.88 31.99 3.75
C MET A 1 -14.26 31.34 2.51
N ASP A 2 -12.91 31.20 2.44
CA ASP A 2 -12.22 30.71 1.25
C ASP A 2 -12.15 29.17 1.09
N ASP A 3 -12.48 28.40 2.14
CA ASP A 3 -12.36 26.94 2.14
C ASP A 3 -13.46 26.22 1.32
N ILE A 4 -14.56 26.91 1.02
CA ILE A 4 -15.67 26.38 0.18
C ILE A 4 -15.26 26.34 -1.30
N PHE A 5 -14.34 27.22 -1.72
CA PHE A 5 -13.94 27.33 -3.11
C PHE A 5 -12.79 26.38 -3.51
N GLN A 6 -12.15 25.73 -2.53
CA GLN A 6 -11.05 24.78 -2.77
C GLN A 6 -11.52 23.32 -2.72
N ASN A 7 -12.64 23.03 -2.05
CA ASN A 7 -13.20 21.68 -1.94
C ASN A 7 -14.46 21.53 -2.80
N HIS A 8 -14.28 21.04 -4.02
CA HIS A 8 -15.38 20.69 -4.92
C HIS A 8 -16.11 19.42 -4.45
N LEU A 9 -17.37 19.27 -4.87
CA LEU A 9 -18.12 18.04 -4.68
C LEU A 9 -17.50 16.91 -5.49
N SER A 10 -17.53 15.70 -4.92
CA SER A 10 -17.13 14.50 -5.64
C SER A 10 -18.13 14.17 -6.75
N ALA A 11 -17.66 13.44 -7.77
CA ALA A 11 -18.50 12.88 -8.82
C ALA A 11 -19.62 12.00 -8.23
N GLU A 12 -19.30 11.24 -7.19
CA GLU A 12 -20.22 10.36 -6.48
C GLU A 12 -21.32 11.15 -5.74
N ASP A 13 -21.00 12.30 -5.15
CA ASP A 13 -21.98 13.15 -4.47
C ASP A 13 -22.93 13.82 -5.49
N LEU A 14 -22.40 14.30 -6.63
CA LEU A 14 -23.21 14.86 -7.71
C LEU A 14 -24.14 13.81 -8.34
N GLN A 15 -23.65 12.59 -8.57
CA GLN A 15 -24.47 11.47 -9.04
C GLN A 15 -25.57 11.14 -8.02
N SER A 16 -25.21 10.98 -6.75
CA SER A 16 -26.16 10.62 -5.70
C SER A 16 -27.24 11.68 -5.51
N PHE A 17 -26.90 12.97 -5.75
CA PHE A 17 -27.85 14.07 -5.75
C PHE A 17 -28.85 13.96 -6.92
N LEU A 18 -28.37 13.73 -8.14
CA LEU A 18 -29.25 13.54 -9.31
C LEU A 18 -30.14 12.31 -9.22
N GLU A 19 -29.66 11.25 -8.58
CA GLU A 19 -30.41 10.00 -8.36
C GLU A 19 -31.41 10.10 -7.19
N GLY A 20 -31.39 11.20 -6.42
CA GLY A 20 -32.24 11.35 -5.23
C GLY A 20 -31.90 10.37 -4.09
N LYS A 21 -30.66 9.85 -4.05
CA LYS A 21 -30.21 8.85 -3.06
C LYS A 21 -29.49 9.44 -1.85
N LEU A 22 -29.32 10.76 -1.79
CA LEU A 22 -28.74 11.44 -0.64
C LEU A 22 -29.73 11.51 0.51
N SER A 23 -29.22 11.42 1.75
CA SER A 23 -30.00 11.76 2.94
C SER A 23 -30.36 13.25 2.95
N ASP A 24 -31.46 13.64 3.57
CA ASP A 24 -31.92 15.04 3.64
C ASP A 24 -30.83 16.02 4.12
N THR A 25 -30.02 15.58 5.09
CA THR A 25 -28.90 16.35 5.64
C THR A 25 -27.73 16.52 4.66
N LYS A 26 -27.50 15.56 3.77
CA LYS A 26 -26.48 15.67 2.72
C LYS A 26 -27.03 16.43 1.51
N HIS A 27 -28.27 16.20 1.15
CA HIS A 27 -28.95 16.91 0.07
C HIS A 27 -28.89 18.41 0.28
N SER A 28 -29.30 18.90 1.45
CA SER A 28 -29.24 20.33 1.79
C SER A 28 -27.83 20.92 1.84
N LYS A 29 -26.80 20.12 2.14
CA LYS A 29 -25.39 20.57 2.07
C LYS A 29 -24.90 20.70 0.63
N VAL A 30 -25.24 19.72 -0.21
CA VAL A 30 -24.91 19.73 -1.64
C VAL A 30 -25.61 20.89 -2.33
N GLU A 31 -26.89 21.11 -2.06
CA GLU A 31 -27.68 22.22 -2.58
C GLU A 31 -27.05 23.59 -2.24
N LYS A 32 -26.71 23.83 -0.97
CA LYS A 32 -26.00 25.05 -0.55
C LYS A 32 -24.64 25.21 -1.22
N HIS A 33 -23.91 24.12 -1.47
CA HIS A 33 -22.64 24.19 -2.19
C HIS A 33 -22.86 24.58 -3.66
N LEU A 34 -23.88 24.01 -4.32
CA LEU A 34 -24.20 24.29 -5.72
C LEU A 34 -24.65 25.74 -5.95
N GLU A 35 -25.31 26.36 -4.97
CA GLU A 35 -25.65 27.80 -5.01
C GLU A 35 -24.42 28.70 -5.02
N LEU A 36 -23.33 28.27 -4.36
CA LEU A 36 -22.12 29.07 -4.18
C LEU A 36 -21.02 28.74 -5.19
N CYS A 37 -20.96 27.50 -5.67
CA CYS A 37 -19.90 26.98 -6.53
C CYS A 37 -20.35 26.89 -7.99
N ARG A 38 -19.86 27.83 -8.82
CA ARG A 38 -20.14 27.85 -10.26
C ARG A 38 -19.59 26.64 -11.01
N TYR A 39 -18.48 26.08 -10.56
CA TYR A 39 -17.88 24.90 -11.19
C TYR A 39 -18.78 23.67 -11.02
N CYS A 40 -19.15 23.35 -9.78
CA CYS A 40 -19.99 22.18 -9.49
C CYS A 40 -21.41 22.32 -10.06
N SER A 41 -21.99 23.52 -10.09
CA SER A 41 -23.28 23.75 -10.74
C SER A 41 -23.22 23.62 -12.26
N ALA A 42 -22.13 24.06 -12.91
CA ALA A 42 -21.92 23.82 -14.34
C ALA A 42 -21.76 22.32 -14.65
N GLU A 43 -21.01 21.59 -13.83
CA GLU A 43 -20.82 20.14 -13.96
C GLU A 43 -22.14 19.38 -13.77
N LEU A 44 -22.92 19.74 -12.74
CA LEU A 44 -24.26 19.19 -12.53
C LEU A 44 -25.18 19.46 -13.73
N GLY A 45 -25.14 20.68 -14.29
CA GLY A 45 -25.89 21.05 -15.48
C GLY A 45 -25.51 20.24 -16.73
N ALA A 46 -24.25 19.80 -16.85
CA ALA A 46 -23.82 18.90 -17.92
C ALA A 46 -24.35 17.47 -17.74
N TRP A 47 -24.53 17.02 -16.50
CA TRP A 47 -24.98 15.65 -16.18
C TRP A 47 -26.51 15.51 -16.20
N GLN A 48 -27.25 16.55 -15.81
CA GLN A 48 -28.71 16.57 -15.78
C GLN A 48 -29.39 16.10 -17.08
N PRO A 49 -28.98 16.54 -18.30
CA PRO A 49 -29.60 16.05 -19.54
C PRO A 49 -29.30 14.56 -19.81
N LEU A 50 -28.16 14.04 -19.36
CA LEU A 50 -27.85 12.60 -19.48
C LEU A 50 -28.78 11.77 -18.59
N PHE A 51 -28.93 12.16 -17.32
CA PHE A 51 -29.84 11.49 -16.39
C PHE A 51 -31.30 11.59 -16.83
N SER A 52 -31.71 12.73 -17.38
CA SER A 52 -33.05 12.88 -17.96
C SER A 52 -33.30 11.94 -19.13
N LYS A 53 -32.31 11.78 -20.03
CA LYS A 53 -32.39 10.79 -21.13
C LYS A 53 -32.44 9.36 -20.62
N LEU A 54 -31.63 9.02 -19.62
CA LEU A 54 -31.62 7.69 -19.00
C LEU A 54 -32.94 7.38 -18.28
N GLY A 55 -33.50 8.34 -17.55
CA GLY A 55 -34.80 8.21 -16.90
C GLY A 55 -35.97 8.14 -17.90
N GLY A 56 -35.79 8.66 -19.11
CA GLY A 56 -36.74 8.54 -20.22
C GLY A 56 -36.61 7.25 -21.03
N LEU A 57 -35.65 6.37 -20.71
CA LEU A 57 -35.58 5.06 -21.35
C LEU A 57 -36.79 4.23 -20.96
N GLU A 58 -37.38 3.56 -21.95
CA GLU A 58 -38.49 2.65 -21.73
C GLU A 58 -38.08 1.57 -20.72
N VAL A 59 -38.74 1.58 -19.57
CA VAL A 59 -38.53 0.56 -18.54
C VAL A 59 -39.12 -0.73 -19.09
N LYS A 60 -38.26 -1.60 -19.61
CA LYS A 60 -38.68 -2.96 -19.98
C LYS A 60 -39.04 -3.70 -18.71
N GLU A 61 -40.33 -3.97 -18.54
CA GLU A 61 -40.78 -4.82 -17.45
C GLU A 61 -40.13 -6.20 -17.58
N PRO A 62 -39.51 -6.71 -16.50
CA PRO A 62 -38.99 -8.07 -16.52
C PRO A 62 -40.13 -9.06 -16.77
N GLN A 63 -39.83 -10.13 -17.52
CA GLN A 63 -40.80 -11.20 -17.77
C GLN A 63 -41.36 -11.75 -16.45
N LYS A 64 -42.65 -12.11 -16.44
CA LYS A 64 -43.29 -12.76 -15.29
C LYS A 64 -42.42 -13.92 -14.77
N GLY A 65 -42.27 -14.01 -13.44
CA GLY A 65 -41.43 -15.01 -12.80
C GLY A 65 -39.94 -14.67 -12.68
N PHE A 66 -39.50 -13.48 -13.14
CA PHE A 66 -38.08 -13.10 -13.11
C PHE A 66 -37.54 -13.03 -11.69
N GLN A 67 -38.28 -12.41 -10.77
CA GLN A 67 -37.88 -12.31 -9.37
C GLN A 67 -37.72 -13.69 -8.74
N GLU A 68 -38.65 -14.61 -8.98
CA GLU A 68 -38.61 -15.98 -8.46
C GLU A 68 -37.41 -16.74 -9.03
N ARG A 69 -37.10 -16.59 -10.33
CA ARG A 69 -35.91 -17.20 -10.94
C ARG A 69 -34.60 -16.66 -10.36
N VAL A 70 -34.52 -15.33 -10.14
CA VAL A 70 -33.34 -14.70 -9.54
C VAL A 70 -33.19 -15.16 -8.09
N MET A 71 -34.27 -15.09 -7.30
CA MET A 71 -34.24 -15.48 -5.88
C MET A 71 -33.99 -16.98 -5.68
N ALA A 72 -34.40 -17.83 -6.62
CA ALA A 72 -34.02 -19.25 -6.60
C ALA A 72 -32.53 -19.48 -6.85
N GLY A 73 -31.85 -18.57 -7.56
CA GLY A 73 -30.40 -18.62 -7.81
C GLY A 73 -29.55 -17.97 -6.72
N VAL A 74 -30.07 -16.95 -6.03
CA VAL A 74 -29.31 -16.21 -5.01
C VAL A 74 -29.23 -17.01 -3.71
N HIS A 75 -28.08 -17.65 -3.50
CA HIS A 75 -27.73 -18.25 -2.21
C HIS A 75 -27.14 -17.17 -1.31
N LEU A 76 -27.97 -16.55 -0.48
CA LEU A 76 -27.49 -15.61 0.53
C LEU A 76 -26.64 -16.38 1.56
N PRO A 77 -25.38 -15.98 1.79
CA PRO A 77 -24.57 -16.60 2.82
C PRO A 77 -25.26 -16.40 4.17
N VAL A 78 -25.50 -17.50 4.88
CA VAL A 78 -26.14 -17.50 6.19
C VAL A 78 -25.42 -16.49 7.09
N PRO A 79 -26.12 -15.59 7.80
CA PRO A 79 -25.48 -14.61 8.66
C PRO A 79 -24.66 -15.34 9.72
N ILE A 80 -23.34 -15.26 9.57
CA ILE A 80 -22.39 -15.86 10.49
C ILE A 80 -22.48 -15.05 11.80
N PRO A 81 -22.86 -15.66 12.93
CA PRO A 81 -22.94 -14.95 14.20
C PRO A 81 -21.56 -14.38 14.57
N LEU A 82 -21.54 -13.19 15.18
CA LEU A 82 -20.30 -12.48 15.53
C LEU A 82 -19.32 -13.36 16.33
N ALA A 83 -19.83 -14.25 17.18
CA ALA A 83 -19.03 -15.22 17.92
C ALA A 83 -18.26 -16.20 17.00
N ALA A 84 -18.86 -16.65 15.89
CA ALA A 84 -18.19 -17.50 14.91
C ALA A 84 -17.12 -16.73 14.12
N ARG A 85 -17.35 -15.44 13.85
CA ARG A 85 -16.38 -14.55 13.19
C ARG A 85 -15.16 -14.27 14.08
N ILE A 86 -15.38 -14.06 15.38
CA ILE A 86 -14.30 -13.89 16.37
C ILE A 86 -13.54 -15.22 16.55
N ARG A 87 -14.25 -16.34 16.67
CA ARG A 87 -13.61 -17.67 16.80
C ARG A 87 -12.75 -18.02 15.59
N ALA A 88 -13.22 -17.76 14.36
CA ALA A 88 -12.43 -17.96 13.15
C ALA A 88 -11.15 -17.10 13.12
N ARG A 89 -11.23 -15.86 13.62
CA ARG A 89 -10.10 -14.93 13.66
C ARG A 89 -9.06 -15.31 14.73
N VAL A 90 -9.52 -15.81 15.88
CA VAL A 90 -8.65 -16.30 16.96
C VAL A 90 -8.02 -17.65 16.59
N SER A 91 -8.78 -18.57 15.99
CA SER A 91 -8.23 -19.84 15.48
C SER A 91 -7.19 -19.60 14.38
N GLY A 92 -7.37 -18.59 13.51
CA GLY A 92 -6.39 -18.22 12.50
C GLY A 92 -5.09 -17.60 13.03
N LEU A 93 -5.05 -17.17 14.30
CA LEU A 93 -3.84 -16.66 14.95
C LEU A 93 -3.07 -17.75 15.71
N ILE A 94 -3.75 -18.82 16.13
CA ILE A 94 -3.17 -19.92 16.93
C ILE A 94 -2.74 -21.07 16.02
N SER A 95 -3.42 -21.27 14.89
CA SER A 95 -3.04 -22.28 13.90
C SER A 95 -2.10 -21.69 12.86
N GLY A 96 -0.79 -21.84 13.10
CA GLY A 96 0.24 -21.80 12.05
C GLY A 96 0.11 -22.98 11.06
N VAL A 97 -1.10 -23.30 10.63
CA VAL A 97 -1.43 -24.48 9.85
C VAL A 97 -1.99 -24.02 8.51
N ARG A 98 -1.16 -24.26 7.49
CA ARG A 98 -1.50 -24.44 6.08
C ARG A 98 -2.93 -24.98 5.96
N ASP A 99 -3.77 -24.32 5.16
CA ASP A 99 -5.15 -24.70 4.74
C ASP A 99 -6.22 -23.62 5.00
N SER A 100 -5.85 -22.34 5.04
CA SER A 100 -6.82 -21.31 4.67
C SER A 100 -6.93 -21.26 3.14
N HIS A 101 -7.96 -21.91 2.61
CA HIS A 101 -8.32 -21.81 1.20
C HIS A 101 -8.58 -20.34 0.81
N ILE A 102 -8.30 -20.01 -0.45
CA ILE A 102 -8.59 -18.68 -1.00
C ILE A 102 -10.12 -18.49 -1.06
N SER A 103 -10.61 -17.33 -0.63
CA SER A 103 -12.04 -17.01 -0.75
C SER A 103 -12.45 -16.87 -2.22
N ASN A 104 -13.72 -17.20 -2.53
CA ASN A 104 -14.27 -17.06 -3.89
C ASN A 104 -14.10 -15.64 -4.45
N ASP A 105 -14.34 -14.62 -3.62
CA ASP A 105 -14.19 -13.22 -4.03
C ASP A 105 -12.76 -12.90 -4.49
N ARG A 106 -11.76 -13.44 -3.79
CA ARG A 106 -10.33 -13.25 -4.15
C ARG A 106 -9.96 -13.99 -5.45
N LEU A 107 -10.54 -15.16 -5.66
CA LEU A 107 -10.40 -15.91 -6.91
C LEU A 107 -11.04 -15.16 -8.09
N GLN A 108 -12.21 -14.55 -7.88
CA GLN A 108 -12.87 -13.73 -8.89
C GLN A 108 -12.07 -12.45 -9.18
N GLU A 109 -11.59 -11.73 -8.17
CA GLU A 109 -10.69 -10.57 -8.32
C GLU A 109 -9.43 -10.94 -9.12
N HIS A 110 -8.86 -12.12 -8.86
CA HIS A 110 -7.69 -12.62 -9.59
C HIS A 110 -7.99 -12.82 -11.08
N LEU A 111 -9.11 -13.46 -11.41
CA LEU A 111 -9.52 -13.70 -12.79
C LEU A 111 -9.97 -12.43 -13.52
N ALA A 112 -10.54 -11.47 -12.79
CA ALA A 112 -10.91 -10.16 -13.31
C ALA A 112 -9.69 -9.23 -13.55
N GLY A 113 -8.50 -9.61 -13.09
CA GLY A 113 -7.28 -8.82 -13.25
C GLY A 113 -7.23 -7.57 -12.36
N SER A 114 -8.04 -7.49 -11.30
CA SER A 114 -8.11 -6.31 -10.41
C SER A 114 -7.08 -6.33 -9.27
N LEU A 115 -6.31 -7.41 -9.13
CA LEU A 115 -5.34 -7.60 -8.05
C LEU A 115 -3.96 -7.01 -8.39
N SER A 116 -3.27 -6.53 -7.35
CA SER A 116 -1.86 -6.14 -7.47
C SER A 116 -0.95 -7.33 -7.81
N ALA A 117 0.18 -7.08 -8.49
CA ALA A 117 1.13 -8.12 -8.89
C ALA A 117 1.60 -9.01 -7.72
N ARG A 118 1.79 -8.42 -6.52
CA ARG A 118 2.17 -9.16 -5.31
C ARG A 118 1.05 -10.09 -4.79
N GLN A 119 -0.22 -9.70 -4.95
CA GLN A 119 -1.35 -10.56 -4.59
C GLN A 119 -1.51 -11.70 -5.60
N VAL A 120 -1.35 -11.40 -6.89
CA VAL A 120 -1.38 -12.40 -7.96
C VAL A 120 -0.32 -13.48 -7.72
N GLY A 121 0.93 -13.10 -7.42
CA GLY A 121 1.99 -14.08 -7.15
C GLY A 121 1.70 -14.99 -5.95
N ARG A 122 1.10 -14.46 -4.87
CA ARG A 122 0.69 -15.26 -3.70
C ARG A 122 -0.43 -16.23 -4.02
N ILE A 123 -1.44 -15.79 -4.78
CA ILE A 123 -2.55 -16.63 -5.22
C ILE A 123 -2.03 -17.74 -6.14
N GLN A 124 -1.21 -17.40 -7.13
CA GLN A 124 -0.62 -18.39 -8.03
C GLN A 124 0.24 -19.42 -7.28
N ALA A 125 1.05 -19.00 -6.31
CA ALA A 125 1.82 -19.91 -5.48
C ALA A 125 0.92 -20.88 -4.69
N HIS A 126 -0.21 -20.39 -4.14
CA HIS A 126 -1.19 -21.22 -3.45
C HIS A 126 -1.97 -22.14 -4.40
N LEU A 127 -2.35 -21.67 -5.60
CA LEU A 127 -2.98 -22.52 -6.62
C LEU A 127 -2.03 -23.62 -7.12
N GLY A 128 -0.72 -23.38 -7.07
CA GLY A 128 0.29 -24.39 -7.36
C GLY A 128 0.44 -25.46 -6.26
N SER A 129 0.04 -25.17 -5.03
CA SER A 129 0.15 -26.11 -3.89
C SER A 129 -1.16 -26.69 -3.39
N CYS A 130 -2.31 -26.09 -3.73
CA CYS A 130 -3.63 -26.49 -3.27
C CYS A 130 -4.54 -26.88 -4.45
N GLU A 131 -4.72 -28.20 -4.65
CA GLU A 131 -5.53 -28.75 -5.75
C GLU A 131 -7.00 -28.32 -5.68
N ALA A 132 -7.58 -28.24 -4.47
CA ALA A 132 -8.95 -27.78 -4.29
C ALA A 132 -9.17 -26.36 -4.84
N CYS A 133 -8.31 -25.41 -4.47
CA CYS A 133 -8.38 -24.04 -4.98
C CYS A 133 -8.07 -23.97 -6.49
N ALA A 134 -7.14 -24.80 -6.98
CA ALA A 134 -6.84 -24.88 -8.42
C ALA A 134 -8.04 -25.36 -9.24
N SER A 135 -8.78 -26.37 -8.75
CA SER A 135 -9.99 -26.87 -9.39
C SER A 135 -11.09 -25.81 -9.45
N GLN A 136 -11.25 -25.04 -8.36
CA GLN A 136 -12.22 -23.95 -8.28
C GLN A 136 -11.84 -22.79 -9.20
N ALA A 137 -10.56 -22.44 -9.30
CA ALA A 137 -10.06 -21.44 -10.24
C ALA A 137 -10.36 -21.83 -11.70
N LYS A 138 -10.14 -23.10 -12.07
CA LYS A 138 -10.48 -23.63 -13.40
C LYS A 138 -11.97 -23.57 -13.69
N ALA A 139 -12.81 -23.91 -12.70
CA ALA A 139 -14.27 -23.81 -12.84
C ALA A 139 -14.72 -22.37 -13.12
N TRP A 140 -14.19 -21.40 -12.36
CA TRP A 140 -14.45 -19.98 -12.61
C TRP A 140 -13.92 -19.52 -13.98
N GLN A 141 -12.70 -19.91 -14.35
CA GLN A 141 -12.13 -19.57 -15.65
C GLN A 141 -13.00 -20.09 -16.81
N ALA A 142 -13.61 -21.28 -16.67
CA ALA A 142 -14.55 -21.81 -17.66
C ALA A 142 -15.82 -20.95 -17.78
N VAL A 143 -16.34 -20.41 -16.67
CA VAL A 143 -17.47 -19.46 -16.69
C VAL A 143 -17.09 -18.18 -17.42
N PHE A 144 -15.96 -17.55 -17.06
CA PHE A 144 -15.47 -16.35 -17.75
C PHE A 144 -15.22 -16.58 -19.24
N SER A 145 -14.69 -17.76 -19.60
CA SER A 145 -14.47 -18.12 -21.01
C SER A 145 -15.77 -18.30 -21.80
N ARG A 146 -16.87 -18.71 -21.14
CA ARG A 146 -18.21 -18.74 -21.76
C ARG A 146 -18.81 -17.35 -21.90
N LEU A 147 -18.59 -16.48 -20.91
CA LEU A 147 -19.02 -15.09 -20.97
C LEU A 147 -18.29 -14.32 -22.07
N ASP A 148 -16.99 -14.53 -22.25
CA ASP A 148 -16.20 -13.90 -23.32
C ASP A 148 -16.60 -14.40 -24.73
N LYS A 149 -17.28 -15.55 -24.81
CA LYS A 149 -17.87 -16.11 -26.03
C LYS A 149 -19.30 -15.64 -26.30
N LEU A 150 -19.96 -14.96 -25.35
CA LEU A 150 -21.23 -14.32 -25.67
C LEU A 150 -20.97 -13.34 -26.81
N ASP A 151 -21.89 -13.31 -27.79
CA ASP A 151 -21.77 -12.43 -28.95
C ASP A 151 -21.39 -11.04 -28.47
N ARG A 152 -20.17 -10.64 -28.80
CA ARG A 152 -19.72 -9.29 -28.52
C ARG A 152 -20.72 -8.39 -29.20
N LEU A 153 -21.39 -7.57 -28.40
CA LEU A 153 -22.24 -6.50 -28.92
C LEU A 153 -21.42 -5.80 -29.99
N GLU A 154 -21.82 -5.93 -31.25
CA GLU A 154 -21.19 -5.22 -32.36
C GLU A 154 -21.40 -3.74 -32.08
N LEU A 155 -20.42 -3.14 -31.43
CA LEU A 155 -20.38 -1.71 -31.20
C LEU A 155 -20.34 -1.07 -32.58
N ASN A 156 -21.24 -0.12 -32.81
CA ASN A 156 -21.35 0.56 -34.09
C ASN A 156 -19.98 1.06 -34.59
N ALA A 157 -19.77 0.99 -35.91
CA ALA A 157 -18.59 1.58 -36.52
C ALA A 157 -18.48 3.05 -36.10
N GLY A 158 -17.34 3.44 -35.51
CA GLY A 158 -17.10 4.77 -34.94
C GLY A 158 -17.37 4.91 -33.43
N PHE A 159 -17.74 3.85 -32.70
CA PHE A 159 -17.77 3.90 -31.23
C PHE A 159 -16.38 4.21 -30.65
N ALA A 160 -15.36 3.49 -31.12
CA ALA A 160 -13.99 3.68 -30.67
C ALA A 160 -13.51 5.11 -30.95
N ASP A 161 -13.78 5.65 -32.14
CA ASP A 161 -13.39 7.01 -32.50
C ASP A 161 -14.08 8.06 -31.61
N ARG A 162 -15.37 7.89 -31.31
CA ARG A 162 -16.10 8.80 -30.40
C ARG A 162 -15.60 8.72 -28.96
N VAL A 163 -15.26 7.53 -28.46
CA VAL A 163 -14.66 7.38 -27.14
C VAL A 163 -13.29 8.05 -27.11
N MET A 164 -12.46 7.84 -28.13
CA MET A 164 -11.14 8.44 -28.21
C MET A 164 -11.19 9.97 -28.41
N GLU A 165 -12.22 10.50 -29.06
CA GLU A 165 -12.47 11.94 -29.17
C GLU A 165 -12.88 12.56 -27.82
N GLY A 166 -13.65 11.82 -27.02
CA GLY A 166 -14.03 12.20 -25.65
C GLY A 166 -12.89 12.07 -24.64
N VAL A 167 -12.00 11.10 -24.81
CA VAL A 167 -10.76 10.97 -24.06
C VAL A 167 -9.74 11.95 -24.64
N LYS A 168 -9.98 13.24 -24.40
CA LYS A 168 -8.90 14.24 -24.44
C LYS A 168 -7.92 13.86 -23.35
N LEU A 169 -6.94 13.03 -23.70
CA LEU A 169 -5.73 12.87 -22.93
C LEU A 169 -5.26 14.27 -22.61
N SER A 170 -5.31 14.66 -21.34
CA SER A 170 -4.62 15.84 -20.87
C SER A 170 -3.13 15.59 -21.06
N THR A 171 -2.66 15.77 -22.28
CA THR A 171 -1.26 16.09 -22.58
C THR A 171 -1.06 17.50 -22.06
N ARG A 172 -1.08 17.66 -20.74
CA ARG A 172 -0.57 18.85 -20.10
C ARG A 172 0.92 18.86 -20.43
N PRO A 173 1.43 19.81 -21.22
CA PRO A 173 2.85 19.88 -21.48
C PRO A 173 3.56 20.00 -20.13
N THR A 174 4.40 19.01 -19.83
CA THR A 174 5.26 18.98 -18.65
C THR A 174 6.44 19.94 -18.88
N SER A 175 6.17 21.17 -19.29
CA SER A 175 7.14 22.26 -19.34
C SER A 175 6.97 23.08 -18.07
N GLY A 176 7.61 22.64 -16.98
CA GLY A 176 7.56 23.35 -15.70
C GLY A 176 7.91 22.53 -14.46
N ALA A 177 8.18 21.22 -14.60
CA ALA A 177 8.52 20.34 -13.47
C ALA A 177 10.04 20.06 -13.35
N SER A 178 10.90 20.95 -13.85
CA SER A 178 12.36 20.81 -13.73
C SER A 178 13.02 21.81 -12.77
N GLU A 179 12.33 22.84 -12.28
CA GLU A 179 12.94 23.82 -11.36
C GLU A 179 12.82 23.44 -9.88
N GLN A 180 11.82 22.66 -9.47
CA GLN A 180 11.62 22.33 -8.06
C GLN A 180 12.51 21.19 -7.54
N VAL A 181 13.21 20.47 -8.44
CA VAL A 181 14.16 19.40 -8.10
C VAL A 181 15.60 19.93 -7.95
N TRP A 182 15.88 21.22 -8.18
CA TRP A 182 17.22 21.78 -7.91
C TRP A 182 17.33 22.52 -6.58
N GLY A 183 16.20 22.72 -5.87
CA GLY A 183 16.18 23.35 -4.55
C GLY A 183 16.90 22.53 -3.46
N TRP A 184 16.95 21.21 -3.58
CA TRP A 184 17.69 20.37 -2.63
C TRP A 184 19.19 20.38 -2.91
N ALA A 185 19.66 20.41 -4.17
CA ALA A 185 21.09 20.49 -4.48
C ALA A 185 21.74 21.78 -3.94
N ALA A 186 21.06 22.93 -4.08
CA ALA A 186 21.54 24.21 -3.52
C ALA A 186 21.60 24.21 -1.97
N LEU A 187 20.78 23.40 -1.32
CA LEU A 187 20.76 23.24 0.14
C LEU A 187 21.93 22.38 0.63
N TRP A 188 22.42 21.44 -0.20
CA TRP A 188 23.61 20.65 0.11
C TRP A 188 24.91 21.46 -0.07
N ASP A 189 25.00 22.33 -1.07
CA ASP A 189 26.16 23.21 -1.26
C ASP A 189 26.32 24.23 -0.11
N ALA A 190 25.22 24.70 0.47
CA ALA A 190 25.27 25.61 1.62
C ALA A 190 25.69 24.92 2.93
N VAL A 191 25.41 23.62 3.08
CA VAL A 191 25.61 22.86 4.34
C VAL A 191 26.92 22.08 4.35
N PHE A 192 27.44 21.66 3.19
CA PHE A 192 28.56 20.72 3.10
C PHE A 192 29.81 21.24 2.38
N VAL A 193 29.94 22.54 2.14
CA VAL A 193 31.18 23.13 1.59
C VAL A 193 32.06 23.66 2.73
N PRO A 194 33.01 22.86 3.27
CA PRO A 194 33.90 23.32 4.32
C PRO A 194 34.91 24.34 3.77
N LYS A 195 34.98 25.51 4.41
CA LYS A 195 35.84 26.64 4.00
C LYS A 195 37.33 26.45 4.32
N THR A 196 37.77 25.30 4.84
CA THR A 196 39.17 25.07 5.24
C THR A 196 39.74 23.79 4.63
N SER A 197 40.97 23.86 4.12
CA SER A 197 41.67 22.72 3.49
C SER A 197 41.92 21.56 4.46
N ARG A 198 41.97 21.82 5.77
CA ARG A 198 42.08 20.78 6.82
C ARG A 198 40.78 19.98 7.02
N ALA A 199 39.62 20.60 6.81
CA ALA A 199 38.33 19.92 6.92
C ALA A 199 38.07 18.95 5.74
N TRP A 200 38.61 19.25 4.55
CA TRP A 200 38.60 18.32 3.42
C TRP A 200 39.39 17.03 3.71
N GLY A 201 40.51 17.11 4.46
CA GLY A 201 41.27 15.92 4.86
C GLY A 201 40.49 15.00 5.81
N VAL A 202 39.75 15.57 6.76
CA VAL A 202 38.92 14.80 7.71
C VAL A 202 37.67 14.23 7.04
N LEU A 203 37.04 14.96 6.11
CA LEU A 203 35.90 14.47 5.34
C LEU A 203 36.29 13.41 4.31
N ALA A 204 37.46 13.51 3.68
CA ALA A 204 37.96 12.48 2.78
C ALA A 204 38.24 11.17 3.54
N ALA A 205 38.88 11.25 4.72
CA ALA A 205 39.11 10.07 5.55
C ALA A 205 37.80 9.50 6.14
N GLY A 206 36.86 10.36 6.52
CA GLY A 206 35.58 9.98 7.13
C GLY A 206 34.51 9.51 6.14
N GLY A 207 34.55 9.94 4.87
CA GLY A 207 33.55 9.60 3.85
C GLY A 207 33.95 8.44 2.94
N VAL A 208 35.23 8.32 2.60
CA VAL A 208 35.72 7.26 1.69
C VAL A 208 35.74 5.91 2.38
N THR A 209 36.13 5.86 3.66
CA THR A 209 36.25 4.60 4.41
C THR A 209 34.89 3.90 4.59
N PRO A 210 33.79 4.57 4.99
CA PRO A 210 32.49 3.93 5.08
C PRO A 210 31.93 3.53 3.73
N ALA A 211 32.12 4.35 2.68
CA ALA A 211 31.64 4.03 1.34
C ALA A 211 32.33 2.77 0.78
N LEU A 212 33.64 2.65 0.97
CA LEU A 212 34.38 1.45 0.58
C LEU A 212 34.01 0.23 1.43
N ALA A 213 33.81 0.40 2.74
CA ALA A 213 33.35 -0.68 3.62
C ALA A 213 31.97 -1.18 3.22
N LEU A 214 31.03 -0.27 2.92
CA LEU A 214 29.67 -0.60 2.50
C LEU A 214 29.66 -1.26 1.11
N GLY A 215 30.48 -0.76 0.19
CA GLY A 215 30.72 -1.40 -1.11
C GLY A 215 31.31 -2.81 -0.97
N PHE A 216 32.25 -3.02 -0.04
CA PHE A 216 32.85 -4.32 0.22
C PHE A 216 31.85 -5.30 0.86
N ILE A 217 30.99 -4.83 1.77
CA ILE A 217 29.90 -5.62 2.33
C ILE A 217 28.91 -6.03 1.25
N VAL A 218 28.47 -5.10 0.39
CA VAL A 218 27.58 -5.40 -0.74
C VAL A 218 28.24 -6.39 -1.70
N TYR A 219 29.52 -6.20 -2.01
CA TYR A 219 30.29 -7.11 -2.85
C TYR A 219 30.39 -8.51 -2.23
N LEU A 220 30.67 -8.64 -0.93
CA LEU A 220 30.71 -9.93 -0.23
C LEU A 220 29.34 -10.60 -0.20
N ILE A 221 28.27 -9.84 0.01
CA ILE A 221 26.89 -10.33 -0.03
C ILE A 221 26.55 -10.91 -1.40
N PHE A 222 26.91 -10.20 -2.48
CA PHE A 222 26.61 -10.64 -3.84
C PHE A 222 27.58 -11.71 -4.37
N SER A 223 28.81 -11.78 -3.86
CA SER A 223 29.82 -12.76 -4.29
C SER A 223 29.62 -14.13 -3.64
N TYR A 224 28.95 -14.20 -2.49
CA TYR A 224 28.61 -15.48 -1.86
C TYR A 224 27.27 -16.00 -2.38
N THR A 225 27.31 -17.02 -3.25
CA THR A 225 26.14 -17.71 -3.83
C THR A 225 25.18 -18.34 -2.82
N LEU A 226 25.55 -18.39 -1.54
CA LEU A 226 24.71 -18.88 -0.45
C LEU A 226 23.77 -17.81 0.13
N LEU A 227 24.01 -16.52 -0.14
CA LEU A 227 23.17 -15.41 0.30
C LEU A 227 22.11 -15.10 -0.77
N THR A 228 21.11 -15.98 -0.89
CA THR A 228 19.93 -15.64 -1.69
C THR A 228 19.19 -14.46 -1.05
N PRO A 229 18.55 -13.57 -1.83
CA PRO A 229 17.72 -12.48 -1.29
C PRO A 229 16.67 -12.96 -0.27
N GLY A 230 16.22 -14.21 -0.39
CA GLY A 230 15.35 -14.86 0.58
C GLY A 230 15.99 -15.04 1.96
N THR A 231 17.26 -15.45 2.03
CA THR A 231 17.96 -15.62 3.32
C THR A 231 18.20 -14.29 4.03
N LEU A 232 18.51 -13.23 3.29
CA LEU A 232 18.66 -11.86 3.82
C LEU A 232 17.32 -11.30 4.34
N ALA A 233 16.23 -11.51 3.60
CA ALA A 233 14.90 -11.12 4.06
C ALA A 233 14.50 -11.89 5.34
N THR A 234 14.81 -13.19 5.40
CA THR A 234 14.48 -14.02 6.57
C THR A 234 15.31 -13.60 7.79
N TYR A 235 16.59 -13.30 7.61
CA TYR A 235 17.48 -12.85 8.68
C TYR A 235 17.11 -11.44 9.17
N SER A 236 16.86 -10.49 8.27
CA SER A 236 16.41 -9.14 8.63
C SER A 236 15.06 -9.16 9.35
N TRP A 237 14.14 -10.04 8.94
CA TRP A 237 12.87 -10.26 9.63
C TRP A 237 13.09 -10.81 11.05
N TRP A 238 13.94 -11.83 11.20
CA TRP A 238 14.28 -12.38 12.51
C TRP A 238 14.89 -11.33 13.45
N GLN A 239 15.76 -10.48 12.91
CA GLN A 239 16.39 -9.43 13.70
C GLN A 239 15.43 -8.31 14.08
N MET A 240 14.48 -8.00 13.20
CA MET A 240 13.40 -7.07 13.50
C MET A 240 12.49 -7.63 14.60
N THR A 241 12.19 -8.94 14.60
CA THR A 241 11.42 -9.58 15.67
C THR A 241 12.17 -9.64 16.99
N ASP A 242 13.49 -9.81 17.00
CA ASP A 242 14.29 -9.79 18.24
C ASP A 242 14.36 -8.39 18.86
N VAL A 243 14.49 -7.33 18.05
CA VAL A 243 14.43 -5.95 18.54
C VAL A 243 13.04 -5.61 19.09
N LEU A 244 11.98 -6.05 18.40
CA LEU A 244 10.60 -5.90 18.87
C LEU A 244 10.32 -6.68 20.15
N ALA A 245 10.89 -7.89 20.29
CA ALA A 245 10.79 -8.70 21.50
C ALA A 245 11.52 -8.02 22.66
N TRP A 246 12.73 -7.51 22.43
CA TRP A 246 13.49 -6.77 23.45
C TRP A 246 12.75 -5.49 23.86
N ALA A 247 12.25 -4.71 22.90
CA ALA A 247 11.44 -3.51 23.18
C ALA A 247 10.14 -3.85 23.95
N GLY A 248 9.48 -4.97 23.59
CA GLY A 248 8.32 -5.48 24.31
C GLY A 248 8.64 -5.84 25.76
N THR A 249 9.75 -6.54 26.01
CA THR A 249 10.19 -6.89 27.36
C THR A 249 10.59 -5.67 28.19
N GLY A 250 11.26 -4.69 27.57
CA GLY A 250 11.61 -3.42 28.21
C GLY A 250 10.38 -2.57 28.56
N LEU A 251 9.38 -2.54 27.68
CA LEU A 251 8.12 -1.83 27.93
C LEU A 251 7.29 -2.50 29.03
N THR A 252 7.26 -3.83 29.12
CA THR A 252 6.56 -4.51 30.23
C THR A 252 7.24 -4.30 31.58
N GLY A 253 8.57 -4.13 31.62
CA GLY A 253 9.29 -3.73 32.84
C GLY A 253 8.97 -2.30 33.28
N LEU A 254 8.75 -1.39 32.32
CA LEU A 254 8.44 0.02 32.58
C LEU A 254 6.98 0.29 33.03
N VAL A 255 6.07 -0.67 32.84
CA VAL A 255 4.64 -0.51 33.17
C VAL A 255 4.34 -0.80 34.66
N ILE A 256 5.28 -1.37 35.42
CA ILE A 256 5.06 -1.72 36.83
C ILE A 256 5.45 -0.58 37.80
N GLU A 257 6.22 0.43 37.36
CA GLU A 257 6.54 1.60 38.18
C GLU A 257 5.79 2.84 37.68
N SER A 258 4.67 3.15 38.33
CA SER A 258 3.75 4.24 38.01
C SER A 258 4.30 5.65 38.35
N GLY A 259 5.46 5.99 37.78
CA GLY A 259 6.10 7.31 37.88
C GLY A 259 6.67 7.85 36.56
N LEU A 260 6.82 7.01 35.52
CA LEU A 260 7.66 7.34 34.35
C LEU A 260 6.93 7.69 33.05
N VAL A 261 5.61 7.86 33.07
CA VAL A 261 4.87 8.33 31.87
C VAL A 261 5.32 9.76 31.48
N LEU A 262 5.67 10.59 32.46
CA LEU A 262 6.26 11.91 32.24
C LEU A 262 7.72 11.83 31.77
N GLU A 263 8.47 10.82 32.19
CA GLU A 263 9.88 10.68 31.82
C GLU A 263 10.04 10.14 30.40
N VAL A 264 9.15 9.24 29.95
CA VAL A 264 9.10 8.79 28.54
C VAL A 264 8.63 9.93 27.62
N TYR A 265 7.65 10.74 28.05
CA TYR A 265 7.23 11.92 27.29
C TYR A 265 8.35 12.97 27.20
N ASN A 266 9.06 13.22 28.30
CA ASN A 266 10.20 14.13 28.32
C ASN A 266 11.42 13.57 27.57
N PHE A 267 11.62 12.25 27.53
CA PHE A 267 12.64 11.61 26.71
C PHE A 267 12.34 11.79 25.22
N PHE A 268 11.12 11.50 24.77
CA PHE A 268 10.69 11.73 23.38
C PHE A 268 10.70 13.20 22.98
N ARG A 269 10.39 14.11 23.92
CA ARG A 269 10.48 15.56 23.71
C ARG A 269 11.94 16.05 23.65
N SER A 270 12.83 15.51 24.48
CA SER A 270 14.26 15.80 24.44
C SER A 270 14.92 15.29 23.16
N VAL A 271 14.41 14.17 22.60
CA VAL A 271 14.88 13.59 21.35
C VAL A 271 14.41 14.43 20.14
N THR A 272 13.24 15.07 20.24
CA THR A 272 12.71 15.92 19.17
C THR A 272 13.28 17.34 19.17
N ASP A 273 13.60 17.91 20.34
CA ASP A 273 14.25 19.24 20.43
C ASP A 273 15.76 19.22 20.10
N VAL A 274 16.43 18.06 20.17
CA VAL A 274 17.89 17.92 19.93
C VAL A 274 18.23 17.53 18.47
N MET A 275 17.23 17.40 17.60
CA MET A 275 17.40 16.89 16.23
C MET A 275 18.13 17.82 15.24
N SER A 276 18.46 19.07 15.60
CA SER A 276 19.17 19.99 14.70
C SER A 276 20.70 19.90 14.76
N THR A 277 21.28 19.37 15.84
CA THR A 277 22.76 19.40 16.07
C THR A 277 23.41 18.02 16.17
N ARG A 278 22.64 16.92 16.10
CA ARG A 278 23.18 15.55 16.27
C ARG A 278 22.92 14.58 15.12
N VAL A 279 22.76 15.06 13.88
CA VAL A 279 22.85 14.18 12.69
C VAL A 279 24.24 13.51 12.62
N ALA A 280 25.29 14.19 13.07
CA ALA A 280 26.64 13.63 13.15
C ALA A 280 26.83 12.58 14.27
N LEU A 281 26.15 12.73 15.40
CA LEU A 281 26.20 11.77 16.52
C LEU A 281 25.26 10.57 16.29
N GLY A 282 24.14 10.77 15.58
CA GLY A 282 23.26 9.68 15.14
C GLY A 282 23.95 8.74 14.14
N ALA A 283 24.77 9.28 13.24
CA ALA A 283 25.60 8.48 12.35
C ALA A 283 26.66 7.67 13.11
N LEU A 284 27.29 8.27 14.13
CA LEU A 284 28.23 7.58 15.03
C LEU A 284 27.55 6.50 15.88
N GLY A 285 26.32 6.74 16.32
CA GLY A 285 25.49 5.75 17.02
C GLY A 285 25.08 4.58 16.14
N LEU A 286 24.65 4.84 14.90
CA LEU A 286 24.34 3.78 13.93
C LEU A 286 25.60 2.98 13.55
N TYR A 287 26.76 3.64 13.47
CA TYR A 287 28.03 2.98 13.18
C TYR A 287 28.52 2.12 14.35
N SER A 288 28.41 2.58 15.61
CA SER A 288 28.80 1.79 16.78
C SER A 288 27.86 0.60 17.00
N VAL A 289 26.56 0.77 16.74
CA VAL A 289 25.58 -0.32 16.74
C VAL A 289 25.94 -1.35 15.66
N GLY A 290 26.29 -0.90 14.45
CA GLY A 290 26.79 -1.79 13.38
C GLY A 290 28.03 -2.59 13.78
N ILE A 291 28.98 -1.99 14.49
CA ILE A 291 30.20 -2.68 14.99
C ILE A 291 29.84 -3.74 16.03
N VAL A 292 28.96 -3.42 16.97
CA VAL A 292 28.51 -4.38 18.00
C VAL A 292 27.75 -5.56 17.37
N PHE A 293 27.02 -5.35 16.27
CA PHE A 293 26.36 -6.42 15.52
C PHE A 293 27.30 -7.22 14.62
N ALA A 294 28.38 -6.62 14.09
CA ALA A 294 29.35 -7.31 13.25
C ALA A 294 30.30 -8.21 14.05
N LEU A 295 30.67 -7.82 15.28
CA LEU A 295 31.61 -8.54 16.13
C LEU A 295 31.20 -10.00 16.43
N PRO A 296 29.94 -10.34 16.77
CA PRO A 296 29.49 -11.72 17.01
C PRO A 296 29.53 -12.60 15.77
N VAL A 297 29.23 -12.03 14.59
CA VAL A 297 29.26 -12.74 13.30
C VAL A 297 30.69 -13.11 12.95
N ILE A 298 31.61 -12.15 13.08
CA ILE A 298 33.05 -12.36 12.86
C ILE A 298 33.63 -13.33 13.89
N TYR A 299 33.25 -13.21 15.16
CA TYR A 299 33.67 -14.11 16.24
C TYR A 299 33.24 -15.56 15.97
N LYS A 300 31.97 -15.78 15.59
CA LYS A 300 31.47 -17.12 15.24
C LYS A 300 32.20 -17.70 14.03
N GLN A 301 32.43 -16.91 12.98
CA GLN A 301 33.11 -17.42 11.79
C GLN A 301 34.59 -17.73 12.02
N LEU A 302 35.33 -16.92 12.80
CA LEU A 302 36.77 -17.12 12.98
C LEU A 302 37.12 -18.20 14.00
N ILE A 303 36.30 -18.40 15.04
CA ILE A 303 36.63 -19.33 16.13
C ILE A 303 36.05 -20.72 15.86
N VAL A 304 34.80 -20.81 15.36
CA VAL A 304 34.13 -22.10 15.14
C VAL A 304 34.73 -22.86 13.95
N THR A 305 35.23 -22.16 12.93
CA THR A 305 35.87 -22.81 11.77
C THR A 305 37.29 -23.26 12.05
N ARG A 306 37.98 -22.67 13.04
CA ARG A 306 39.34 -23.10 13.42
C ARG A 306 39.35 -24.38 14.24
N THR A 307 38.31 -24.60 15.06
CA THR A 307 38.21 -25.80 15.90
C THR A 307 37.76 -27.05 15.15
N SER A 308 37.34 -26.95 13.88
CA SER A 308 36.94 -28.10 13.05
C SER A 308 38.04 -28.61 12.12
N SER A 309 39.29 -28.15 12.28
CA SER A 309 40.43 -28.49 11.41
C SER A 309 41.59 -29.20 12.14
N HIS A 310 41.34 -29.72 13.35
CA HIS A 310 42.25 -30.60 14.08
C HIS A 310 41.57 -31.92 14.43
#